data_AF-A0A6A5DZ47-F1
#
_entry.id   AF-A0A6A5DZ47-F1
#
_cell.length_a   1.000
_cell.length_b   1.000
_cell.length_c   1.000
_cell.angle_alpha   90.00
_cell.angle_beta   90.00
_cell.angle_gamma   90.00
#
_symmetry.space_group_name_H-M   'P 1'
#
loop_
_entity.id
_entity.type
_entity.pdbx_description
1 polymer ?
#
loop_
_entity_poly.entity_id
_entity_poly.type
_entity_poly.pdbx_seq_one_letter_code
_entity_poly.pdbx_strand_id
1 'polypeptide(L)'
;MPFMPVKFNLQKRVKLAQGLWMIYWLSVIVGILIFSLGIFFKIELRKRSEMMDNNESHLVPNLLILVGLLACGLNAFGGKVCHDSLDPVKFAKWKPMLRSYLLLCCGFNGLLLLTVLLCFLMQFAVYLTLAEGLKNSIKFYKDTDTPGRCFMKRTLDMTQIEFRCCGNNNFRDWFEVQWISNRYLDMSNDLVKE
;
A
#
# COMPACT_ATOMS: atom_id res chain seq x y z
N MET A 1 3.14 -25.82 -33.33
CA MET A 1 4.31 -26.67 -33.02
C MET A 1 4.91 -26.21 -31.71
N PRO A 2 5.14 -27.07 -30.70
CA PRO A 2 5.87 -26.65 -29.51
C PRO A 2 7.34 -26.44 -29.90
N PHE A 3 7.85 -25.22 -29.69
CA PHE A 3 9.15 -24.76 -30.20
C PHE A 3 10.38 -25.42 -29.56
N MET A 4 10.21 -26.29 -28.54
CA MET A 4 11.30 -27.13 -28.02
C MET A 4 10.72 -28.26 -27.14
N PRO A 5 10.58 -29.51 -27.64
CA PRO A 5 10.18 -30.63 -26.79
C PRO A 5 11.35 -31.05 -25.89
N VAL A 6 11.56 -30.34 -24.79
CA VAL A 6 12.55 -30.73 -23.77
C VAL A 6 12.03 -31.95 -23.02
N LYS A 7 12.57 -33.14 -23.32
CA LYS A 7 12.27 -34.38 -22.59
C LYS A 7 13.10 -34.42 -21.31
N PHE A 8 12.51 -34.04 -20.18
CA PHE A 8 13.15 -34.23 -18.88
C PHE A 8 13.16 -35.70 -18.48
N ASN A 9 14.33 -36.20 -18.06
CA ASN A 9 14.47 -37.48 -17.36
C ASN A 9 13.85 -37.39 -15.95
N LEU A 10 13.40 -38.51 -15.36
CA LEU A 10 12.65 -38.55 -14.09
C LEU A 10 13.40 -37.83 -12.96
N GLN A 11 14.70 -38.09 -12.79
CA GLN A 11 15.53 -37.43 -11.78
C GLN A 11 15.60 -35.90 -11.94
N LYS A 12 15.66 -35.40 -13.18
CA LYS A 12 15.68 -33.94 -13.45
C LYS A 12 14.34 -33.29 -13.11
N ARG A 13 13.22 -34.01 -13.31
CA ARG A 13 11.87 -33.53 -12.93
C ARG A 13 11.70 -33.43 -11.43
N VAL A 14 12.20 -34.42 -10.69
CA VAL A 14 12.14 -34.41 -9.22
C VAL A 14 12.92 -33.21 -8.66
N LYS A 15 14.14 -32.98 -9.14
CA LYS A 15 14.94 -31.80 -8.74
C LYS A 15 14.24 -30.47 -9.07
N LEU A 16 13.64 -30.37 -10.25
CA LEU A 16 12.88 -29.18 -10.66
C LEU A 16 11.66 -28.95 -9.76
N ALA A 17 10.88 -30.00 -9.48
CA ALA A 17 9.70 -29.91 -8.62
C ALA A 17 10.06 -29.52 -7.19
N GLN A 18 11.17 -30.06 -6.64
CA GLN A 18 11.70 -29.64 -5.34
C GLN A 18 12.13 -28.18 -5.32
N GLY A 19 12.85 -27.72 -6.36
CA GLY A 19 13.25 -26.31 -6.47
C GLY A 19 12.05 -25.36 -6.57
N LEU A 20 11.07 -25.70 -7.41
CA LEU A 20 9.83 -24.92 -7.54
C LEU A 20 9.03 -24.90 -6.24
N TRP A 21 8.94 -26.03 -5.53
CA TRP A 21 8.26 -26.11 -4.24
C TRP A 21 8.86 -25.13 -3.23
N MET A 22 10.19 -25.04 -3.13
CA MET A 22 10.87 -24.06 -2.27
C MET A 22 10.55 -22.62 -2.69
N ILE A 23 10.58 -22.32 -3.98
CA ILE A 23 10.29 -20.97 -4.51
C ILE A 23 8.84 -20.58 -4.23
N TYR A 24 7.88 -21.51 -4.36
CA TYR A 24 6.48 -21.25 -4.06
C TYR A 24 6.27 -20.91 -2.58
N TRP A 25 6.88 -21.65 -1.66
CA TRP A 25 6.79 -21.33 -0.24
C TRP A 25 7.45 -20.00 0.12
N LEU A 26 8.60 -19.69 -0.47
CA LEU A 26 9.22 -18.37 -0.32
C LEU A 26 8.27 -17.27 -0.84
N SER A 27 7.62 -17.50 -1.97
CA SER A 27 6.66 -16.56 -2.56
C SER A 27 5.43 -16.36 -1.70
N VAL A 28 4.98 -17.38 -0.95
CA VAL A 28 3.91 -17.24 0.06
C VAL A 28 4.35 -16.28 1.18
N ILE A 29 5.57 -16.41 1.69
CA ILE A 29 6.11 -15.51 2.72
C ILE A 29 6.12 -14.06 2.20
N VAL A 30 6.59 -13.84 0.98
CA VAL A 30 6.55 -12.52 0.34
C VAL A 30 5.12 -12.00 0.20
N GLY A 31 4.16 -12.86 -0.18
CA GLY A 31 2.74 -12.50 -0.23
C GLY A 31 2.18 -12.04 1.12
N ILE A 32 2.56 -12.70 2.23
CA ILE A 32 2.17 -12.31 3.58
C ILE A 32 2.73 -10.93 3.94
N LEU A 33 3.99 -10.66 3.57
CA LEU A 33 4.62 -9.35 3.78
C LEU A 33 3.90 -8.25 2.98
N ILE A 34 3.52 -8.51 1.73
CA ILE A 34 2.77 -7.55 0.91
C ILE A 34 1.40 -7.27 1.53
N PHE A 35 0.71 -8.32 1.98
CA PHE A 35 -0.58 -8.19 2.66
C PHE A 35 -0.49 -7.36 3.94
N SER A 36 0.51 -7.63 4.79
CA SER A 36 0.71 -6.89 6.03
C SER A 36 1.07 -5.43 5.78
N LEU A 37 1.92 -5.15 4.77
CA LEU A 37 2.23 -3.79 4.33
C LEU A 37 0.97 -3.06 3.83
N GLY A 38 0.11 -3.73 3.06
CA GLY A 38 -1.16 -3.16 2.61
C GLY A 38 -2.08 -2.75 3.76
N ILE A 39 -2.20 -3.59 4.79
CA ILE A 39 -2.96 -3.27 6.01
C ILE A 39 -2.33 -2.10 6.76
N PHE A 40 -1.01 -2.16 6.99
CA PHE A 40 -0.28 -1.12 7.69
C PHE A 40 -0.47 0.23 7.00
N PHE A 41 -0.28 0.28 5.68
CA PHE A 41 -0.43 1.49 4.89
C PHE A 41 -1.87 2.03 4.93
N LYS A 42 -2.87 1.15 4.90
CA LYS A 42 -4.29 1.52 5.05
C LYS A 42 -4.58 2.18 6.40
N ILE A 43 -4.04 1.61 7.48
CA ILE A 43 -4.21 2.15 8.84
C ILE A 43 -3.56 3.53 8.93
N GLU A 44 -2.35 3.67 8.39
CA GLU A 44 -1.56 4.89 8.51
C GLU A 44 -2.16 6.07 7.73
N LEU A 45 -2.71 5.80 6.54
CA LEU A 45 -3.48 6.79 5.78
C LEU A 45 -4.79 7.15 6.49
N ARG A 46 -5.48 6.18 7.10
CA ARG A 46 -6.73 6.44 7.81
C ARG A 46 -6.53 7.39 9.00
N LYS A 47 -5.44 7.24 9.75
CA LYS A 47 -5.10 8.16 10.85
C LYS A 47 -4.98 9.63 10.40
N ARG A 48 -4.56 9.87 9.15
CA ARG A 48 -4.34 11.22 8.58
C ARG A 48 -5.41 11.66 7.60
N SER A 49 -6.47 10.86 7.43
CA SER A 49 -7.59 11.17 6.52
C SER A 49 -8.31 12.48 6.84
N GLU A 50 -8.22 12.96 8.09
CA GLU A 50 -8.80 14.26 8.48
C GLU A 50 -8.07 15.46 7.83
N MET A 51 -6.82 15.27 7.39
CA MET A 51 -6.01 16.30 6.72
C MET A 51 -5.93 16.11 5.19
N MET A 52 -6.26 14.92 4.68
CA MET A 52 -6.11 14.56 3.25
C MET A 52 -7.48 14.38 2.58
N ASP A 53 -7.63 14.83 1.34
CA ASP A 53 -8.85 14.61 0.57
C ASP A 53 -9.00 13.13 0.13
N ASN A 54 -10.21 12.60 0.24
CA ASN A 54 -10.43 11.20 0.67
C ASN A 54 -10.40 10.14 -0.45
N ASN A 55 -10.44 10.50 -1.73
CA ASN A 55 -10.77 9.50 -2.77
C ASN A 55 -9.58 8.69 -3.31
N GLU A 56 -8.39 9.27 -3.47
CA GLU A 56 -7.28 8.53 -4.10
C GLU A 56 -6.46 7.67 -3.11
N SER A 57 -6.54 7.97 -1.82
CA SER A 57 -5.71 7.35 -0.78
C SER A 57 -6.04 5.86 -0.55
N HIS A 58 -7.24 5.39 -0.91
CA HIS A 58 -7.68 4.03 -0.61
C HIS A 58 -7.37 2.99 -1.70
N LEU A 59 -7.04 3.40 -2.93
CA LEU A 59 -6.83 2.49 -4.05
C LEU A 59 -5.62 1.56 -3.82
N VAL A 60 -4.44 2.14 -3.57
CA VAL A 60 -3.19 1.39 -3.42
C VAL A 60 -3.20 0.44 -2.23
N PRO A 61 -3.59 0.84 -1.00
CA PRO A 61 -3.64 -0.08 0.13
C PRO A 61 -4.58 -1.27 -0.13
N ASN A 62 -5.76 -1.01 -0.71
CA ASN A 62 -6.71 -2.09 -1.01
C ASN A 62 -6.17 -3.04 -2.09
N LEU A 63 -5.48 -2.50 -3.10
CA LEU A 63 -4.84 -3.31 -4.13
C LEU A 63 -3.74 -4.19 -3.55
N LEU A 64 -2.86 -3.64 -2.68
CA LEU A 64 -1.81 -4.38 -1.97
C LEU A 64 -2.38 -5.54 -1.13
N ILE A 65 -3.47 -5.29 -0.40
CA ILE A 65 -4.18 -6.32 0.37
C ILE A 65 -4.69 -7.42 -0.56
N LEU A 66 -5.35 -7.04 -1.67
CA LEU A 66 -5.90 -8.00 -2.63
C LEU A 66 -4.80 -8.85 -3.28
N VAL A 67 -3.75 -8.22 -3.82
CA VAL A 67 -2.67 -8.97 -4.49
C VAL A 67 -1.85 -9.80 -3.50
N GLY A 68 -1.70 -9.36 -2.25
CA GLY A 68 -1.07 -10.15 -1.18
C GLY A 68 -1.85 -11.44 -0.89
N LEU A 69 -3.18 -11.35 -0.77
CA LEU A 69 -4.05 -12.53 -0.59
C LEU A 69 -3.98 -13.47 -1.80
N LEU A 70 -4.05 -12.92 -3.01
CA LEU A 70 -3.94 -13.70 -4.24
C LEU A 70 -2.56 -14.36 -4.36
N ALA A 71 -1.48 -13.66 -4.00
CA ALA A 71 -0.13 -14.22 -3.96
C ALA A 71 -0.05 -15.41 -3.01
N CYS A 72 -0.57 -15.30 -1.79
CA CYS A 72 -0.57 -16.40 -0.84
C CYS A 72 -1.37 -17.60 -1.38
N GLY A 73 -2.58 -17.37 -1.87
CA GLY A 73 -3.46 -18.44 -2.38
C GLY A 73 -2.89 -19.15 -3.60
N LEU A 74 -2.45 -18.40 -4.61
CA LEU A 74 -1.89 -18.95 -5.84
C LEU A 74 -0.58 -19.70 -5.57
N ASN A 75 0.32 -19.14 -4.76
CA ASN A 75 1.61 -19.77 -4.49
C ASN A 75 1.47 -20.99 -3.56
N ALA A 76 0.58 -20.97 -2.57
CA ALA A 76 0.30 -22.15 -1.74
C ALA A 76 -0.31 -23.29 -2.58
N PHE A 77 -1.23 -22.95 -3.50
CA PHE A 77 -1.77 -23.91 -4.46
C PHE A 77 -0.67 -24.44 -5.39
N GLY A 78 0.20 -23.57 -5.91
CA GLY A 78 1.36 -23.96 -6.71
C GLY A 78 2.31 -24.91 -6.00
N GLY A 79 2.59 -24.65 -4.72
CA GLY A 79 3.38 -25.54 -3.87
C GLY A 79 2.75 -26.93 -3.74
N LYS A 80 1.42 -27.00 -3.51
CA LYS A 80 0.69 -28.27 -3.47
C LYS A 80 0.74 -29.00 -4.82
N VAL A 81 0.56 -28.30 -5.93
CA VAL A 81 0.65 -28.89 -7.28
C VAL A 81 2.06 -29.43 -7.55
N CYS A 82 3.11 -28.72 -7.15
CA CYS A 82 4.49 -29.20 -7.28
C CYS A 82 4.74 -30.44 -6.43
N HIS A 83 4.18 -30.50 -5.22
CA HIS A 83 4.27 -31.68 -4.37
C HIS A 83 3.52 -32.89 -4.97
N ASP A 84 2.27 -32.71 -5.41
CA ASP A 84 1.49 -33.78 -6.05
C ASP A 84 2.06 -34.22 -7.42
N SER A 85 2.85 -33.38 -8.07
CA SER A 85 3.54 -33.70 -9.33
C SER A 85 4.74 -34.64 -9.16
N LEU A 86 5.21 -34.86 -7.92
CA LEU A 86 6.22 -35.88 -7.62
C LEU A 86 5.64 -37.30 -7.72
N ASP A 87 4.32 -37.46 -7.53
CA ASP A 87 3.61 -38.73 -7.69
C ASP A 87 3.26 -39.00 -9.18
N PRO A 88 3.80 -40.06 -9.81
CA PRO A 88 3.56 -40.32 -11.24
C PRO A 88 2.09 -40.60 -11.59
N VAL A 89 1.31 -41.14 -10.64
CA VAL A 89 -0.13 -41.41 -10.80
C VAL A 89 -0.96 -40.12 -10.79
N LYS A 90 -0.59 -39.14 -9.96
CA LYS A 90 -1.28 -37.85 -9.87
C LYS A 90 -0.83 -36.91 -10.98
N PHE A 91 0.44 -36.96 -11.39
CA PHE A 91 1.00 -36.13 -12.46
C PHE A 91 0.21 -36.23 -13.77
N ALA A 92 -0.22 -37.42 -14.16
CA ALA A 92 -1.00 -37.64 -15.38
C ALA A 92 -2.34 -36.87 -15.38
N LYS A 93 -2.95 -36.71 -14.20
CA LYS A 93 -4.21 -35.96 -14.02
C LYS A 93 -4.01 -34.44 -14.01
N TRP A 94 -2.88 -33.97 -13.48
CA TRP A 94 -2.56 -32.53 -13.40
C TRP A 94 -2.03 -31.93 -14.70
N LYS A 95 -1.46 -32.76 -15.59
CA LYS A 95 -0.87 -32.33 -16.87
C LYS A 95 -1.77 -31.42 -17.74
N PRO A 96 -3.07 -31.69 -17.97
CA PRO A 96 -3.93 -30.77 -18.74
C PRO A 96 -4.22 -29.46 -18.00
N MET A 97 -4.33 -29.48 -16.67
CA MET A 97 -4.60 -28.29 -15.84
C MET A 97 -3.39 -27.37 -15.69
N LEU A 98 -2.17 -27.87 -15.93
CA LEU A 98 -0.94 -27.09 -15.83
C LEU A 98 -0.92 -25.90 -16.80
N ARG A 99 -1.48 -26.05 -18.01
CA ARG A 99 -1.49 -24.98 -19.02
C ARG A 99 -2.37 -23.80 -18.57
N SER A 100 -3.57 -24.07 -18.05
CA SER A 100 -4.46 -23.03 -17.52
C SER A 100 -3.88 -22.38 -16.28
N TYR A 101 -3.23 -23.17 -15.40
CA TYR A 101 -2.56 -22.64 -14.22
C TYR A 101 -1.39 -21.70 -14.60
N LEU A 102 -0.57 -22.06 -15.58
CA LEU A 102 0.51 -21.18 -16.07
C LEU A 102 -0.03 -19.88 -16.68
N LEU A 103 -1.12 -19.94 -17.44
CA LEU A 103 -1.77 -18.72 -17.97
C LEU A 103 -2.27 -17.81 -16.84
N LEU A 104 -2.88 -18.40 -15.80
CA LEU A 104 -3.30 -17.66 -14.61
C LEU A 104 -2.09 -17.01 -13.90
N CYS A 105 -0.98 -17.73 -13.75
CA CYS A 105 0.26 -17.18 -13.19
C CYS A 105 0.80 -16.03 -14.05
N CYS A 106 0.79 -16.13 -15.38
CA CYS A 106 1.19 -15.04 -16.26
C CYS A 106 0.31 -13.79 -16.07
N GLY A 107 -1.02 -13.98 -16.01
CA GLY A 107 -1.96 -12.88 -15.73
C GLY A 107 -1.71 -12.25 -14.36
N PHE A 108 -1.44 -13.06 -13.33
CA PHE A 108 -1.11 -12.59 -12.00
C PHE A 108 0.20 -11.77 -11.96
N ASN A 109 1.23 -12.19 -12.68
CA ASN A 109 2.46 -11.41 -12.83
C ASN A 109 2.20 -10.05 -13.51
N GLY A 110 1.33 -10.01 -14.53
CA GLY A 110 0.88 -8.76 -15.13
C GLY A 110 0.19 -7.83 -14.12
N LEU A 111 -0.68 -8.39 -13.26
CA LEU A 111 -1.33 -7.64 -12.19
C LEU A 111 -0.32 -7.10 -11.15
N LEU A 112 0.70 -7.89 -10.78
CA LEU A 112 1.76 -7.42 -9.90
C LEU A 112 2.54 -6.25 -10.52
N LEU A 113 2.85 -6.33 -11.81
CA LEU A 113 3.56 -5.28 -12.54
C LEU A 113 2.74 -3.98 -12.59
N LEU A 114 1.44 -4.09 -12.86
CA LEU A 114 0.50 -2.98 -12.78
C LEU A 114 0.44 -2.39 -11.36
N THR A 115 0.40 -3.24 -10.33
CA THR A 115 0.37 -2.79 -8.93
C THR A 115 1.62 -1.99 -8.58
N VAL A 116 2.80 -2.46 -8.99
CA VAL A 116 4.07 -1.73 -8.78
C VAL A 116 4.05 -0.38 -9.49
N LEU A 117 3.58 -0.32 -10.74
CA LEU A 117 3.43 0.94 -11.48
C LEU A 117 2.52 1.92 -10.73
N LEU A 118 1.37 1.44 -10.25
CA LEU A 118 0.43 2.26 -9.48
C LEU A 118 1.04 2.77 -8.16
N CYS A 119 1.79 1.92 -7.44
CA CYS A 119 2.51 2.35 -6.24
C CYS A 119 3.48 3.50 -6.53
N PHE A 120 4.23 3.43 -7.63
CA PHE A 120 5.16 4.49 -8.03
C PHE A 120 4.43 5.79 -8.41
N LEU A 121 3.38 5.70 -9.22
CA LEU A 121 2.60 6.88 -9.63
C LEU A 121 1.93 7.57 -8.42
N MET A 122 1.39 6.76 -7.50
CA MET A 122 0.68 7.24 -6.34
C MET A 122 1.59 7.82 -5.25
N GLN A 123 2.87 7.45 -5.20
CA GLN A 123 3.82 8.09 -4.28
C GLN A 123 3.85 9.61 -4.47
N PHE A 124 3.84 10.07 -5.72
CA PHE A 124 3.81 11.50 -6.04
C PHE A 124 2.47 12.14 -5.70
N ALA A 125 1.36 11.47 -6.01
CA ALA A 125 0.01 11.96 -5.66
C ALA A 125 -0.18 12.09 -4.14
N VAL A 126 0.30 11.11 -3.36
CA VAL A 126 0.26 11.12 -1.88
C VAL A 126 1.10 12.27 -1.34
N TYR A 127 2.27 12.53 -1.90
CA TYR A 127 3.10 13.67 -1.50
C TYR A 127 2.38 15.01 -1.71
N LEU A 128 1.81 15.23 -2.90
CA LEU A 128 1.09 16.47 -3.21
C LEU A 128 -0.16 16.66 -2.36
N THR A 129 -0.96 15.61 -2.20
CA THR A 129 -2.18 15.66 -1.38
C THR A 129 -1.86 15.90 0.09
N LEU A 130 -0.75 15.35 0.60
CA LEU A 130 -0.31 15.61 1.97
C LEU A 130 0.21 17.04 2.15
N ALA A 131 1.01 17.55 1.21
CA ALA A 131 1.55 18.92 1.28
C ALA A 131 0.42 19.97 1.22
N GLU A 132 -0.53 19.78 0.31
CA GLU A 132 -1.70 20.67 0.19
C GLU A 132 -2.64 20.53 1.40
N GLY A 133 -2.85 19.30 1.89
CA GLY A 133 -3.63 19.01 3.08
C GLY A 133 -3.05 19.67 4.34
N LEU A 134 -1.72 19.61 4.49
CA LEU A 134 -1.00 20.19 5.62
C LEU A 134 -1.05 21.73 5.59
N LYS A 135 -0.83 22.32 4.40
CA LYS A 135 -0.98 23.76 4.17
C LYS A 135 -2.39 24.25 4.51
N ASN A 136 -3.42 23.54 4.05
CA ASN A 136 -4.81 23.89 4.37
C ASN A 136 -5.11 23.70 5.86
N SER A 137 -4.59 22.65 6.49
CA SER A 137 -4.78 22.40 7.92
C SER A 137 -4.16 23.51 8.79
N ILE A 138 -3.00 24.02 8.41
CA ILE A 138 -2.34 25.17 9.07
C ILE A 138 -3.18 26.44 8.89
N LYS A 139 -3.68 26.72 7.68
CA LYS A 139 -4.51 27.90 7.39
C LYS A 139 -5.76 27.98 8.27
N PHE A 140 -6.40 26.85 8.52
CA PHE A 140 -7.64 26.75 9.31
C PHE A 140 -7.40 26.28 10.75
N TYR A 141 -6.16 26.34 11.24
CA TYR A 141 -5.78 25.86 12.57
C TYR A 141 -6.51 26.60 13.71
N LYS A 142 -6.83 27.88 13.50
CA LYS A 142 -7.55 28.72 14.46
C LYS A 142 -9.05 28.43 14.55
N ASP A 143 -9.63 27.81 13.53
CA ASP A 143 -11.08 27.68 13.33
C ASP A 143 -11.66 26.46 14.05
N THR A 144 -11.28 26.23 15.30
CA THR A 144 -11.69 25.07 16.11
C THR A 144 -13.19 25.03 16.41
N ASP A 145 -13.87 26.16 16.26
CA ASP A 145 -15.31 26.30 16.50
C ASP A 145 -16.14 25.74 15.33
N THR A 146 -15.51 25.46 14.18
CA THR A 146 -16.19 24.81 13.04
C THR A 146 -16.20 23.28 13.21
N PRO A 147 -17.33 22.60 12.93
CA PRO A 147 -17.42 21.15 13.06
C PRO A 147 -16.32 20.43 12.25
N GLY A 148 -15.67 19.45 12.87
CA GLY A 148 -14.58 18.67 12.24
C GLY A 148 -13.19 19.27 12.40
N ARG A 149 -13.04 20.60 12.54
CA ARG A 149 -11.71 21.23 12.58
C ARG A 149 -10.96 21.07 13.89
N CYS A 150 -11.66 20.79 14.99
CA CYS A 150 -11.02 20.35 16.23
C CYS A 150 -10.23 19.04 16.04
N PHE A 151 -10.79 18.08 15.29
CA PHE A 151 -10.10 16.82 14.98
C PHE A 151 -8.91 17.05 14.04
N MET A 152 -9.10 17.84 12.98
CA MET A 152 -8.02 18.28 12.09
C MET A 152 -6.85 18.91 12.86
N LYS A 153 -7.13 19.82 13.80
CA LYS A 153 -6.12 20.45 14.67
C LYS A 153 -5.36 19.41 15.47
N ARG A 154 -6.08 18.51 16.16
CA ARG A 154 -5.47 17.42 16.94
C ARG A 154 -4.59 16.53 16.08
N THR A 155 -5.05 16.19 14.87
CA THR A 155 -4.32 15.35 13.93
C THR A 155 -3.07 16.04 13.40
N LEU A 156 -3.12 17.35 13.14
CA LEU A 156 -1.96 18.17 12.82
C LEU A 156 -0.91 18.16 13.94
N ASP A 157 -1.35 18.46 15.17
CA ASP A 157 -0.47 18.53 16.35
C ASP A 157 0.23 17.18 16.60
N MET A 158 -0.54 16.08 16.59
CA MET A 158 0.01 14.73 16.78
C MET A 158 1.00 14.36 15.67
N THR A 159 0.72 14.74 14.43
CA THR A 159 1.62 14.47 13.29
C THR A 159 2.94 15.21 13.45
N GLN A 160 2.91 16.50 13.83
CA GLN A 160 4.12 17.28 14.04
C GLN A 160 4.96 16.75 15.22
N ILE A 161 4.32 16.30 16.30
CA ILE A 161 5.00 15.66 17.45
C ILE A 161 5.63 14.32 17.05
N GLU A 162 4.88 13.46 16.35
CA GLU A 162 5.34 12.13 15.94
C GLU A 162 6.56 12.21 15.01
N PHE A 163 6.51 13.10 14.00
CA PHE A 163 7.59 13.27 13.03
C PHE A 163 8.66 14.29 13.45
N ARG A 164 8.50 14.96 14.60
CA ARG A 164 9.39 16.02 15.09
C ARG A 164 9.63 17.12 14.04
N CYS A 165 8.56 17.51 13.35
CA CYS A 165 8.57 18.57 12.34
C CYS A 165 7.66 19.73 12.75
N CYS A 166 7.73 20.85 12.03
CA CYS A 166 6.92 22.03 12.30
C CYS A 166 6.63 22.78 10.99
N GLY A 167 5.35 23.05 10.75
CA GLY A 167 4.87 23.66 9.50
C GLY A 167 4.73 22.64 8.38
N ASN A 168 4.49 23.14 7.17
CA ASN A 168 4.42 22.32 5.94
C ASN A 168 5.81 22.16 5.31
N ASN A 169 6.53 23.28 5.15
CA ASN A 169 7.92 23.31 4.71
C ASN A 169 8.85 23.54 5.91
N ASN A 170 8.52 24.51 6.76
CA ASN A 170 9.30 24.85 7.94
C ASN A 170 8.46 25.66 8.95
N PHE A 171 9.05 25.96 10.10
CA PHE A 171 8.36 26.66 11.19
C PHE A 171 7.86 28.07 10.80
N ARG A 172 8.41 28.70 9.76
CA ARG A 172 8.00 30.04 9.32
C ARG A 172 6.61 30.07 8.71
N ASP A 173 6.10 28.94 8.26
CA ASP A 173 4.73 28.82 7.74
C ASP A 173 3.70 29.28 8.78
N TRP A 174 4.01 29.14 10.08
CA TRP A 174 3.17 29.62 11.17
C TRP A 174 3.17 31.14 11.35
N PHE A 175 4.19 31.85 10.86
CA PHE A 175 4.20 33.32 10.89
C PHE A 175 3.46 33.92 9.71
N GLU A 176 3.24 33.15 8.64
CA GLU A 176 2.45 33.58 7.47
C GLU A 176 0.94 33.48 7.70
N VAL A 177 0.52 32.81 8.78
CA VAL A 177 -0.90 32.63 9.12
C VAL A 177 -1.20 33.12 10.53
N GLN A 178 -2.35 33.76 10.71
CA GLN A 178 -2.88 34.01 12.05
C GLN A 178 -3.48 32.70 12.59
N TRP A 179 -2.70 31.94 13.34
CA TRP A 179 -3.09 30.65 13.91
C TRP A 179 -3.73 30.76 15.30
N ILE A 180 -3.63 31.93 15.94
CA ILE A 180 -4.33 32.23 17.20
C ILE A 180 -5.77 32.64 16.88
N SER A 181 -6.73 31.98 17.52
CA SER A 181 -8.15 32.33 17.36
C SER A 181 -8.46 33.69 18.00
N ASN A 182 -9.31 34.48 17.34
CA ASN A 182 -9.72 35.81 17.77
C ASN A 182 -10.33 35.82 19.19
N ARG A 183 -10.85 34.67 19.66
CA ARG A 183 -11.37 34.52 21.04
C ARG A 183 -10.31 34.71 22.13
N TYR A 184 -9.03 34.56 21.80
CA TYR A 184 -7.90 34.72 22.72
C TYR A 184 -7.18 36.05 22.54
N LEU A 185 -7.58 36.83 21.53
CA LEU A 185 -6.98 38.12 21.22
C LEU A 185 -7.85 39.23 21.80
N ASP A 186 -7.21 40.20 22.42
CA ASP A 186 -7.89 41.44 22.81
C ASP A 186 -8.08 42.31 21.57
N MET A 187 -9.19 42.08 20.87
CA MET A 187 -9.55 42.85 19.67
C MET A 187 -9.92 44.30 19.98
N SER A 188 -9.89 44.75 21.25
CA SER A 188 -10.07 46.16 21.60
C SER A 188 -8.76 46.96 21.52
N ASN A 189 -7.61 46.28 21.59
CA ASN A 189 -6.29 46.89 21.48
C ASN A 189 -5.90 47.07 20.01
N ASP A 190 -5.56 48.31 19.62
CA ASP A 190 -5.25 48.64 18.23
C ASP A 190 -3.97 47.95 17.71
N LEU A 191 -3.01 47.62 18.59
CA LEU A 191 -1.80 46.85 18.24
C LEU A 191 -2.08 45.39 17.86
N VAL A 192 -3.29 44.88 18.13
CA VAL A 192 -3.70 43.50 17.86
C VAL A 192 -4.58 43.41 16.60
N LYS A 193 -5.15 44.54 16.16
CA LYS A 193 -5.97 44.63 14.94
C LYS A 193 -5.15 44.74 13.66
N GLU A 194 -3.94 45.31 13.76
CA GLU A 194 -2.95 45.40 12.67
C GLU A 194 -2.22 44.08 12.44
#